data_AF-A0A967K019-F1
#
_entry.id   AF-A0A967K019-F1
#
_cell.length_a   1.000
_cell.length_b   1.000
_cell.length_c   1.000
_cell.angle_alpha   90.00
_cell.angle_beta   90.00
_cell.angle_gamma   90.00
#
_symmetry.space_group_name_H-M   'P 1'
#
loop_
_entity.id
_entity.type
_entity.pdbx_description
1 polymer ?
#
loop_
_entity_poly.entity_id
_entity_poly.type
_entity_poly.pdbx_seq_one_letter_code
_entity_poly.pdbx_strand_id
1 'polypeptide(L)'
;EILQHRIRRLKAEGRTDPLAHLDSRPALAEAEAIQRAALFAKHVGAKIHIFHLSSAEGLEAIGEWRAKGVDITTEISAHHAFL
;
A
#
# COMPACT_ATOMS: atom_id res chain seq x y z
N GLU A 1 0.99 -10.88 -0.57
CA GLU A 1 2.23 -11.69 -0.65
C GLU A 1 3.49 -11.04 -0.08
N ILE A 2 3.91 -9.85 -0.54
CA ILE A 2 5.20 -9.23 -0.13
C ILE A 2 5.35 -9.09 1.39
N LEU A 3 4.33 -8.54 2.06
CA LEU A 3 4.32 -8.35 3.51
C LEU A 3 4.53 -9.66 4.27
N GLN A 4 3.74 -10.69 3.94
CA GLN A 4 3.79 -11.97 4.64
C GLN A 4 5.12 -12.68 4.41
N HIS A 5 5.67 -12.60 3.20
CA HIS A 5 7.01 -13.10 2.91
C HIS A 5 8.07 -12.42 3.79
N ARG A 6 8.06 -11.09 3.86
CA ARG A 6 9.04 -10.33 4.66
C ARG A 6 8.90 -10.55 6.16
N ILE A 7 7.67 -10.64 6.68
CA ILE A 7 7.42 -10.96 8.10
C ILE A 7 8.02 -12.33 8.44
N ARG A 8 7.77 -13.36 7.62
CA ARG A 8 8.32 -14.71 7.86
C ARG A 8 9.85 -14.70 7.82
N ARG A 9 10.44 -14.00 6.85
CA ARG A 9 11.90 -13.90 6.70
C ARG A 9 12.54 -13.23 7.92
N LEU A 10 12.06 -12.05 8.34
CA LEU A 10 12.61 -11.33 9.48
C LEU A 10 12.47 -12.12 10.79
N LYS A 11 11.33 -12.81 10.99
CA LYS A 11 11.17 -13.73 12.14
C LYS A 11 12.17 -14.88 12.12
N ALA A 12 12.44 -15.46 10.95
CA ALA A 12 13.44 -16.53 10.81
C ALA A 12 14.87 -16.04 11.09
N GLU A 13 15.15 -14.75 10.85
CA GLU A 13 16.40 -14.07 11.22
C GLU A 13 16.45 -13.66 12.71
N GLY A 14 15.42 -13.98 13.50
CA GLY A 14 15.33 -13.62 14.92
C GLY A 14 14.99 -12.14 15.18
N ARG A 15 14.66 -11.35 14.15
CA ARG A 15 14.25 -9.94 14.30
C ARG A 15 12.82 -9.84 14.81
N THR A 16 12.68 -9.57 16.10
CA THR A 16 11.39 -9.32 16.78
C THR A 16 11.29 -7.94 17.42
N ASP A 17 12.26 -7.07 17.15
CA ASP A 17 12.28 -5.68 17.60
C ASP A 17 11.23 -4.82 16.86
N PRO A 18 10.85 -3.64 17.40
CA PRO A 18 9.86 -2.77 16.78
C PRO A 18 10.21 -2.33 15.34
N LEU A 19 11.49 -2.15 15.01
CA LEU A 19 11.90 -1.70 13.66
C LEU A 19 11.64 -2.77 12.60
N ALA A 20 11.64 -4.06 12.99
CA ALA A 20 11.24 -5.15 12.10
C ALA A 20 9.80 -4.99 11.56
N HIS A 21 8.94 -4.26 12.28
CA HIS A 21 7.62 -3.90 11.77
C HIS A 21 7.71 -3.06 10.50
N LEU A 22 8.53 -2.00 10.51
CA LEU A 22 8.74 -1.10 9.37
C LEU A 22 9.43 -1.85 8.22
N ASP A 23 10.51 -2.57 8.53
CA ASP A 23 11.30 -3.32 7.53
C ASP A 23 10.46 -4.34 6.74
N SER A 24 9.44 -4.91 7.40
CA SER A 24 8.56 -5.90 6.79
C SER A 24 7.51 -5.32 5.83
N ARG A 25 7.27 -4.00 5.87
CA ARG A 25 6.21 -3.27 5.13
C ARG A 25 6.82 -2.20 4.21
N PRO A 26 7.59 -2.58 3.18
CA PRO A 26 8.12 -1.61 2.23
C PRO A 26 6.97 -0.92 1.47
N ALA A 27 7.21 0.30 0.99
CA ALA A 27 6.28 1.05 0.13
C ALA A 27 5.75 0.23 -1.06
N LEU A 28 6.60 -0.62 -1.65
CA LEU A 28 6.21 -1.55 -2.71
C LEU A 28 5.01 -2.45 -2.34
N ALA A 29 4.88 -2.85 -1.08
CA ALA A 29 3.76 -3.67 -0.62
C ALA A 29 2.44 -2.88 -0.63
N GLU A 30 2.47 -1.59 -0.29
CA GLU A 30 1.32 -0.69 -0.39
C GLU A 30 0.94 -0.46 -1.86
N ALA A 31 1.93 -0.10 -2.70
CA ALA A 31 1.72 0.15 -4.12
C ALA A 31 1.15 -1.09 -4.85
N GLU A 32 1.69 -2.29 -4.60
CA GLU A 32 1.17 -3.54 -5.18
C GLU A 32 -0.29 -3.79 -4.79
N ALA A 33 -0.65 -3.55 -3.52
CA ALA A 33 -2.01 -3.74 -3.05
C ALA A 33 -2.99 -2.76 -3.74
N ILE A 34 -2.59 -1.51 -3.90
CA ILE A 34 -3.37 -0.49 -4.63
C ILE A 34 -3.54 -0.90 -6.10
N GLN A 35 -2.47 -1.31 -6.77
CA GLN A 35 -2.50 -1.74 -8.18
C GLN A 35 -3.52 -2.86 -8.40
N ARG A 36 -3.51 -3.86 -7.52
CA ARG A 36 -4.42 -5.01 -7.59
C ARG A 36 -5.87 -4.63 -7.28
N ALA A 37 -6.11 -3.81 -6.27
CA ALA A 37 -7.45 -3.33 -5.94
C ALA A 37 -8.05 -2.47 -7.07
N ALA A 38 -7.26 -1.56 -7.64
CA ALA A 38 -7.69 -0.68 -8.72
C ALA A 38 -7.93 -1.42 -10.04
N LEU A 39 -7.16 -2.47 -10.34
CA LEU A 39 -7.43 -3.37 -11.46
C LEU A 39 -8.82 -4.00 -11.36
N PHE A 40 -9.16 -4.55 -10.20
CA PHE A 40 -10.49 -5.13 -9.99
C PHE A 40 -11.59 -4.07 -10.03
N ALA A 41 -11.38 -2.92 -9.38
CA ALA A 41 -12.32 -1.81 -9.41
C ALA A 41 -12.62 -1.35 -10.84
N LYS A 42 -11.59 -1.24 -11.69
CA LYS A 42 -11.75 -0.94 -13.11
C LYS A 42 -12.58 -1.99 -13.84
N HIS A 43 -12.30 -3.27 -13.60
CA HIS A 43 -12.99 -4.36 -14.28
C HIS A 43 -14.47 -4.42 -13.94
N VAL A 44 -14.84 -4.18 -12.68
CA VAL A 44 -16.23 -4.26 -12.21
C VAL A 44 -16.97 -2.92 -12.21
N GLY A 45 -16.28 -1.82 -12.53
CA GLY A 45 -16.84 -0.47 -12.52
C GLY A 45 -17.16 0.06 -11.10
N ALA A 46 -16.47 -0.44 -10.08
CA ALA A 46 -16.69 -0.02 -8.70
C ALA A 46 -15.84 1.21 -8.32
N LYS A 47 -16.43 2.08 -7.50
CA LYS A 47 -15.69 3.12 -6.77
C LYS A 47 -14.93 2.50 -5.61
N ILE A 48 -13.68 2.93 -5.41
CA ILE A 48 -12.85 2.51 -4.28
C ILE A 48 -12.23 3.69 -3.54
N HIS A 49 -11.98 3.49 -2.24
CA HIS A 49 -11.27 4.43 -1.38
C HIS A 49 -10.10 3.71 -0.69
N ILE A 50 -8.89 4.26 -0.83
CA ILE A 50 -7.69 3.73 -0.18
C ILE A 50 -7.48 4.49 1.13
N PHE A 51 -7.53 3.75 2.24
CA PHE A 51 -7.29 4.32 3.55
C PHE A 51 -5.80 4.31 3.92
N HIS A 52 -5.42 5.30 4.73
CA HIS A 52 -4.15 5.45 5.43
C HIS A 52 -2.93 5.38 4.51
N LEU A 53 -2.98 6.11 3.39
CA LEU A 53 -1.85 6.18 2.48
C LEU A 53 -0.58 6.61 3.21
N SER A 54 0.52 5.90 3.00
CA SER A 54 1.77 6.11 3.75
C SER A 54 3.01 6.21 2.88
N SER A 55 2.89 6.02 1.56
CA SER A 55 4.03 6.04 0.64
C SER A 55 3.82 6.86 -0.63
N ALA A 56 4.93 7.40 -1.16
CA ALA A 56 4.93 8.10 -2.44
C ALA A 56 4.57 7.17 -3.60
N GLU A 57 5.11 5.95 -3.60
CA GLU A 57 4.81 4.93 -4.61
C GLU A 57 3.33 4.50 -4.60
N GLY A 58 2.71 4.46 -3.42
CA GLY A 58 1.27 4.26 -3.30
C GLY A 58 0.47 5.42 -3.91
N LEU A 59 0.89 6.67 -3.64
CA LEU A 59 0.27 7.86 -4.23
C LEU A 59 0.39 7.90 -5.75
N GLU A 60 1.56 7.55 -6.29
CA GLU A 60 1.80 7.42 -7.73
C GLU A 60 0.87 6.38 -8.35
N ALA A 61 0.76 5.19 -7.75
CA ALA A 61 -0.16 4.16 -8.22
C ALA A 61 -1.62 4.65 -8.26
N ILE A 62 -2.07 5.38 -7.24
CA ILE A 62 -3.42 5.98 -7.23
C ILE A 62 -3.57 6.98 -8.40
N GLY A 63 -2.57 7.83 -8.60
CA GLY A 63 -2.54 8.81 -9.69
C GLY A 63 -2.66 8.16 -11.07
N GLU A 64 -1.91 7.08 -11.32
CA GLU A 64 -1.97 6.31 -12.57
C GLU A 64 -3.36 5.72 -12.83
N TRP A 65 -4.00 5.12 -11.82
CA TRP A 65 -5.33 4.53 -11.99
C TRP A 65 -6.43 5.57 -12.15
N ARG A 66 -6.29 6.71 -11.47
CA ARG A 66 -7.18 7.86 -11.68
C ARG A 66 -7.06 8.36 -13.13
N ALA A 67 -5.85 8.47 -13.67
CA ALA A 67 -5.63 8.83 -15.07
C ALA A 67 -6.21 7.80 -16.06
N LYS A 68 -6.29 6.52 -15.65
CA LYS A 68 -6.93 5.43 -16.42
C LYS A 68 -8.46 5.37 -16.25
N GLY A 69 -9.07 6.36 -15.58
CA GLY A 69 -10.52 6.51 -15.45
C GLY A 69 -11.16 5.72 -14.30
N VAL A 70 -10.38 5.20 -13.35
CA VAL A 70 -10.94 4.53 -12.16
C VAL A 70 -11.41 5.58 -11.15
N ASP A 71 -12.61 5.42 -10.61
CA ASP A 71 -13.10 6.23 -9.47
C ASP A 71 -12.39 5.78 -8.19
N ILE A 72 -11.19 6.30 -7.99
CA ILE A 72 -10.32 6.02 -6.86
C ILE A 72 -10.02 7.29 -6.06
N THR A 73 -10.34 7.21 -4.77
CA THR A 73 -10.06 8.25 -3.77
C THR A 73 -9.09 7.70 -2.72
N THR A 74 -8.47 8.59 -1.95
CA THR A 74 -7.55 8.20 -0.88
C THR A 74 -7.59 9.21 0.25
N GLU A 75 -7.21 8.79 1.44
CA GLU A 75 -6.90 9.66 2.58
C GLU A 75 -5.47 9.44 3.07
N ILE A 76 -4.98 10.38 3.88
CA ILE A 76 -3.72 10.30 4.61
C ILE A 76 -3.96 10.70 6.06
N SER A 77 -3.32 9.97 6.98
CA SER A 77 -3.37 10.28 8.41
C SER A 77 -2.37 11.39 8.77
N ALA A 78 -2.62 12.10 9.86
CA ALA A 78 -1.71 13.15 10.33
C ALA A 78 -0.29 12.62 10.60
N HIS A 79 -0.15 11.42 11.16
CA HIS A 79 1.18 10.88 11.44
C HIS A 79 1.95 10.50 10.17
N HIS A 80 1.28 10.00 9.12
CA HIS A 80 1.97 9.75 7.85
C HIS A 80 2.35 11.04 7.11
N ALA A 81 1.68 12.17 7.40
CA ALA A 81 1.98 13.45 6.79
C ALA A 81 3.06 14.26 7.52
N PHE A 82 3.19 14.09 8.85
CA PHE A 82 4.00 14.97 9.69
C PHE A 82 5.13 14.30 10.47
N LEU A 83 5.16 12.96 10.55
CA LEU A 83 6.18 12.19 11.28
C LEU A 83 6.93 11.26 10.33
#